data_AF-A0A382UBA2-F1
#
_entry.id   AF-A0A382UBA2-F1
#
_cell.length_a   1.000
_cell.length_b   1.000
_cell.length_c   1.000
_cell.angle_alpha   90.00
_cell.angle_beta   90.00
_cell.angle_gamma   90.00
#
_symmetry.space_group_name_H-M   'P 1'
#
loop_
_entity.id
_entity.type
_entity.pdbx_description
1 polymer ?
#
loop_
_entity_poly.entity_id
_entity_poly.type
_entity_poly.pdbx_seq_one_letter_code
_entity_poly.pdbx_strand_id
1 'polypeptide(L)' 'PEASLPRRLYLPFGTPANQARKFRVDGWITIQGLDQAVEPEAEARTLACEHILRGDEPAKL' A
#
# COMPACT_ATOMS: atom_id res chain seq x y z
N PRO A 1 5.31 23.70 -12.07
CA PRO A 1 5.10 23.00 -10.78
C PRO A 1 5.58 21.55 -10.89
N GLU A 2 6.53 21.14 -10.05
CA GLU A 2 6.84 19.71 -9.87
C GLU A 2 5.70 19.09 -9.06
N ALA A 3 4.93 18.21 -9.68
CA ALA A 3 3.89 17.48 -8.98
C ALA A 3 4.56 16.48 -8.02
N SER A 4 4.38 16.66 -6.71
CA SER A 4 4.75 15.64 -5.75
C SER A 4 3.99 14.35 -6.09
N LEU A 5 4.72 13.26 -6.33
CA LEU A 5 4.11 11.97 -6.60
C LEU A 5 3.19 11.58 -5.44
N PRO A 6 1.98 11.07 -5.72
CA PRO A 6 1.08 10.66 -4.66
C PRO A 6 1.68 9.49 -3.88
N ARG A 7 1.61 9.56 -2.55
CA ARG A 7 2.15 8.53 -1.66
C ARG A 7 1.34 7.23 -1.82
N ARG A 8 1.93 6.22 -2.48
CA ARG A 8 1.31 4.91 -2.73
C ARG A 8 1.73 3.90 -1.66
N LEU A 9 0.74 3.28 -1.04
CA LEU A 9 0.87 2.26 -0.01
C LEU A 9 0.23 0.95 -0.50
N TYR A 10 1.03 -0.09 -0.59
CA TYR A 10 0.53 -1.45 -0.82
C TYR A 10 0.02 -2.05 0.49
N LEU A 11 -1.15 -2.68 0.43
CA LEU A 11 -1.79 -3.40 1.52
C LEU A 11 -1.78 -4.90 1.19
N PRO A 12 -1.05 -5.74 1.93
CA PRO A 12 -1.00 -7.18 1.67
C PRO A 12 -2.39 -7.83 1.68
N PHE A 13 -2.53 -8.96 0.99
CA PHE A 13 -3.76 -9.74 0.98
C PHE A 13 -4.34 -9.94 2.39
N GLY A 14 -5.65 -9.79 2.52
CA GLY A 14 -6.36 -9.92 3.80
C GLY A 14 -6.27 -8.69 4.70
N THR A 15 -5.61 -7.60 4.29
CA THR A 15 -5.60 -6.34 5.05
C THR A 15 -7.05 -5.87 5.28
N PRO A 16 -7.45 -5.59 6.53
CA PRO A 16 -8.80 -5.14 6.85
C PRO A 16 -9.20 -3.83 6.15
N ALA A 17 -10.44 -3.76 5.66
CA ALA A 17 -10.94 -2.58 4.94
C ALA A 17 -10.92 -1.29 5.77
N ASN A 18 -11.07 -1.38 7.09
CA ASN A 18 -10.97 -0.24 8.00
C ASN A 18 -9.54 0.33 8.06
N GLN A 19 -8.51 -0.51 7.94
CA GLN A 19 -7.11 -0.07 7.88
C GLN A 19 -6.81 0.67 6.59
N ALA A 20 -7.29 0.14 5.46
CA ALA A 20 -7.23 0.83 4.18
C ALA A 20 -7.92 2.20 4.23
N ARG A 21 -9.08 2.28 4.89
CA ARG A 21 -9.84 3.53 5.03
C ARG A 21 -9.07 4.60 5.84
N LYS A 22 -8.39 4.22 6.93
CA LYS A 22 -7.57 5.15 7.74
C LYS A 22 -6.51 5.82 6.86
N PHE A 23 -5.72 5.03 6.14
CA PHE A 23 -4.66 5.57 5.28
C PHE A 23 -5.19 6.44 4.14
N ARG A 24 -6.34 6.11 3.54
CA ARG A 24 -6.96 6.98 2.53
C ARG A 24 -7.35 8.35 3.10
N VAL A 25 -7.89 8.39 4.33
CA VAL A 25 -8.20 9.65 5.03
C VAL A 25 -6.93 10.47 5.26
N ASP A 26 -5.82 9.82 5.57
CA ASP A 26 -4.50 10.46 5.77
C ASP A 26 -3.80 10.86 4.45
N GLY A 27 -4.48 10.68 3.30
CA GLY A 27 -4.00 11.10 1.98
C GLY A 27 -3.10 10.09 1.28
N TRP A 28 -3.14 8.81 1.66
CA TRP A 28 -2.48 7.74 0.92
C TRP A 28 -3.35 7.21 -0.21
N ILE A 29 -2.71 6.85 -1.32
CA ILE A 29 -3.30 5.96 -2.31
C ILE A 29 -3.01 4.52 -1.88
N THR A 30 -4.04 3.81 -1.43
CA THR A 30 -3.89 2.40 -1.02
C THR A 30 -4.18 1.46 -2.17
N ILE A 31 -3.35 0.44 -2.38
CA ILE A 31 -3.60 -0.65 -3.34
C ILE A 31 -3.60 -1.98 -2.60
N GLN A 32 -4.68 -2.75 -2.74
CA GLN A 32 -4.90 -4.01 -2.03
C GLN A 32 -4.40 -5.19 -2.86
N GLY A 33 -3.52 -6.01 -2.29
CA GLY A 33 -3.15 -7.31 -2.84
C GLY A 33 -4.35 -8.25 -2.87
N LEU A 34 -4.53 -8.93 -4.00
CA LEU A 34 -5.74 -9.73 -4.27
C LEU A 34 -5.50 -11.23 -4.11
N ASP A 35 -4.25 -11.67 -4.11
CA ASP A 35 -3.85 -13.07 -4.02
C ASP A 35 -2.81 -13.27 -2.91
N GLN A 36 -3.05 -14.24 -2.03
CA GLN A 36 -2.12 -14.62 -0.96
C GLN A 36 -0.87 -15.36 -1.46
N ALA A 37 -0.92 -15.92 -2.67
CA ALA A 37 0.18 -16.69 -3.25
C ALA A 37 1.28 -15.80 -3.86
N VAL A 38 1.02 -14.50 -4.01
CA VAL A 38 1.97 -13.54 -4.55
C VAL A 38 2.83 -12.97 -3.43
N GLU A 39 4.14 -12.86 -3.67
CA GLU A 39 5.05 -12.22 -2.72
C GLU A 39 4.71 -10.73 -2.59
N PRO A 40 4.32 -10.24 -1.39
CA PRO A 40 3.78 -8.89 -1.22
C PRO A 40 4.68 -7.76 -1.70
N GLU A 41 5.99 -7.83 -1.47
CA GLU A 41 6.90 -6.74 -1.85
C GLU A 41 7.15 -6.69 -3.36
N ALA A 42 7.27 -7.84 -4.01
CA ALA A 42 7.38 -7.95 -5.46
C ALA A 42 6.13 -7.37 -6.14
N GLU A 43 4.94 -7.72 -5.66
CA GLU A 43 3.69 -7.16 -6.19
C GLU A 43 3.61 -5.66 -5.97
N ALA A 44 3.98 -5.18 -4.78
CA ALA A 44 4.01 -3.75 -4.46
C ALA A 44 4.92 -2.98 -5.43
N ARG A 45 6.11 -3.51 -5.76
CA ARG A 45 7.03 -2.93 -6.74
C ARG A 45 6.45 -2.94 -8.16
N THR A 46 5.83 -4.03 -8.60
CA THR A 46 5.11 -4.10 -9.90
C THR A 46 3.98 -3.07 -9.99
N LEU A 47 3.29 -2.83 -8.88
CA LEU A 47 2.21 -1.85 -8.76
C LEU A 47 2.73 -0.44 -8.46
N ALA A 48 4.02 -0.17 -8.62
CA ALA A 48 4.66 1.14 -8.39
C ALA A 48 4.31 1.75 -7.02
N CYS A 49 4.14 0.92 -6.00
CA CYS A 49 4.08 1.38 -4.62
C CYS A 49 5.50 1.62 -4.11
N GLU A 50 5.65 2.60 -3.23
CA GLU A 50 6.94 2.89 -2.57
C GLU A 50 6.95 2.39 -1.11
N HIS A 51 5.76 2.14 -0.56
CA HIS A 51 5.55 1.67 0.80
C HIS A 51 4.65 0.44 0.81
N ILE A 52 4.84 -0.41 1.82
CA ILE A 52 4.01 -1.58 2.14
C ILE A 52 3.55 -1.47 3.60
N LEU A 53 2.31 -1.87 3.88
CA LEU A 53 1.82 -1.98 5.24
C LEU A 53 2.48 -3.18 5.95
N ARG A 54 3.16 -2.94 7.07
CA ARG A 54 3.69 -3.99 7.96
C ARG A 54 3.09 -3.80 9.35
N GLY A 55 2.28 -4.76 9.79
CA GLY A 55 1.46 -4.58 10.99
C GLY A 55 0.47 -3.43 10.78
N ASP A 56 0.56 -2.40 11.63
CA ASP A 56 -0.31 -1.22 11.57
C ASP A 56 0.35 0.00 10.92
N GLU A 57 1.61 -0.10 10.48
CA GLU A 57 2.39 1.06 10.02
C GLU A 57 2.91 0.91 8.57
N PRO A 58 2.95 2.01 7.79
CA PRO A 58 3.63 2.04 6.50
C PRO A 58 5.14 1.85 6.68
N ALA A 59 5.72 0.91 5.95
CA ALA A 59 7.16 0.72 5.85
C ALA A 59 7.61 0.91 4.39
N LYS A 60 8.82 1.45 4.19
CA LYS A 60 9.41 1.54 2.85
C LYS A 60 9.74 0.13 2.33
N LEU A 61 9.51 -0.09 1.03
CA LEU A 61 9.87 -1.31 0.29
C LEU A 61 11.38 -1.48 0.09
#